data_AF-A0AAD5W4U8-F1
#
_entry.id   AF-A0AAD5W4U8-F1
#
_cell.length_a   1.000
_cell.length_b   1.000
_cell.length_c   1.000
_cell.angle_alpha   90.00
_cell.angle_beta   90.00
_cell.angle_gamma   90.00
#
_symmetry.space_group_name_H-M   'P 1'
#
loop_
_entity.id
_entity.type
_entity.pdbx_description
1 polymer ?
#
loop_
_entity_poly.entity_id
_entity_poly.type
_entity_poly.pdbx_seq_one_letter_code
_entity_poly.pdbx_strand_id
1 'polypeptide(L)'
;MSLYTQLRRSLVESGEWDQIQAVMHARLNEVGWVDEIKNEESSRNADFQTVLEQVSSHGQSSVPNAIKKEIQALIKRYLEKKFE
;
A
#
# COMPACT_ATOMS: atom_id res chain seq x y z
N MET A 1 -4.88 -19.49 -13.75
CA MET A 1 -4.77 -18.13 -13.16
C MET A 1 -5.89 -17.97 -12.14
N SER A 2 -5.58 -17.52 -10.91
CA SER A 2 -6.61 -17.32 -9.89
C SER A 2 -7.49 -16.10 -10.21
N LEU A 3 -8.70 -16.06 -9.64
CA LEU A 3 -9.59 -14.90 -9.73
C LEU A 3 -8.89 -13.60 -9.29
N TYR A 4 -8.06 -13.69 -8.25
CA TYR A 4 -7.23 -12.58 -7.77
C TYR A 4 -6.31 -12.01 -8.86
N THR A 5 -5.61 -12.88 -9.60
CA THR A 5 -4.70 -12.42 -10.67
C THR A 5 -5.46 -11.70 -11.79
N GLN A 6 -6.65 -12.19 -12.14
CA GLN A 6 -7.48 -11.59 -13.18
C GLN A 6 -8.04 -10.23 -12.74
N LEU A 7 -8.53 -10.13 -11.50
CA LEU A 7 -9.01 -8.88 -10.93
C LEU A 7 -7.90 -7.83 -10.82
N ARG A 8 -6.73 -8.22 -10.30
CA ARG A 8 -5.57 -7.33 -10.19
C ARG A 8 -5.14 -6.81 -11.57
N ARG A 9 -5.09 -7.69 -12.57
CA ARG A 9 -4.76 -7.30 -13.95
C ARG A 9 -5.76 -6.27 -14.48
N SER A 10 -7.06 -6.52 -14.28
CA SER A 10 -8.11 -5.59 -14.71
C SER A 10 -8.00 -4.22 -14.04
N LEU A 11 -7.69 -4.16 -12.74
CA LEU A 11 -7.47 -2.90 -12.01
C LEU A 11 -6.24 -2.13 -12.51
N VAL A 12 -5.19 -2.84 -12.91
CA VAL A 12 -3.99 -2.23 -13.49
C VAL A 12 -4.29 -1.68 -14.88
N GLU A 13 -4.93 -2.46 -15.75
CA GLU A 13 -5.26 -2.06 -17.12
C GLU A 13 -6.24 -0.88 -17.18
N SER A 14 -7.12 -0.73 -16.18
CA SER A 14 -8.04 0.41 -16.06
C SER A 14 -7.43 1.65 -15.41
N GLY A 15 -6.22 1.56 -14.85
CA GLY A 15 -5.60 2.64 -14.06
C GLY A 15 -6.20 2.82 -12.65
N GLU A 16 -7.19 2.02 -12.26
CA GLU A 16 -7.80 2.06 -10.93
C GLU A 16 -6.79 1.67 -9.84
N TRP A 17 -5.87 0.76 -10.17
CA TRP A 17 -4.76 0.39 -9.30
C TRP A 17 -3.87 1.58 -8.96
N ASP A 18 -3.49 2.38 -9.95
CA ASP A 18 -2.64 3.55 -9.76
C ASP A 18 -3.35 4.61 -8.91
N GLN A 19 -4.67 4.78 -9.10
CA GLN A 19 -5.49 5.67 -8.26
C GLN A 19 -5.52 5.22 -6.80
N ILE A 20 -5.72 3.91 -6.55
CA ILE A 20 -5.69 3.35 -5.19
C ILE A 20 -4.32 3.59 -4.55
N GLN A 21 -3.23 3.36 -5.29
CA GLN A 21 -1.87 3.59 -4.79
C GLN A 21 -1.61 5.06 -4.48
N ALA A 22 -2.06 5.97 -5.35
CA ALA A 22 -1.91 7.41 -5.15
C ALA A 22 -2.64 7.89 -3.90
N VAL A 23 -3.89 7.46 -3.68
CA VAL A 23 -4.67 7.79 -2.48
C VAL A 23 -3.99 7.23 -1.23
N MET A 24 -3.55 5.97 -1.26
CA MET A 24 -2.85 5.37 -0.12
C MET A 24 -1.57 6.14 0.21
N HIS A 25 -0.75 6.46 -0.80
CA HIS A 25 0.49 7.21 -0.60
C HIS A 25 0.22 8.61 -0.03
N ALA A 26 -0.76 9.34 -0.58
CA ALA A 26 -1.14 10.66 -0.07
C ALA A 26 -1.56 10.60 1.40
N ARG A 27 -2.42 9.64 1.77
CA ARG A 27 -2.87 9.45 3.15
C ARG A 27 -1.75 9.10 4.10
N LEU A 28 -0.87 8.18 3.71
CA LEU A 28 0.28 7.79 4.53
C LEU A 28 1.26 8.95 4.70
N ASN A 29 1.42 9.79 3.67
CA ASN A 29 2.24 10.98 3.76
C ASN A 29 1.61 12.05 4.66
N GLU A 30 0.30 12.30 4.56
CA GLU A 30 -0.44 13.25 5.39
C GLU A 30 -0.34 12.95 6.89
N VAL A 31 -0.34 11.67 7.26
CA VAL A 31 -0.20 11.24 8.66
C VAL A 31 1.26 11.08 9.11
N GLY A 32 2.23 11.43 8.26
CA GLY A 32 3.66 11.38 8.57
C GLY A 32 4.29 9.99 8.55
N TRP A 33 3.54 8.95 8.15
CA TRP A 33 4.04 7.57 8.14
C TRP A 33 5.19 7.38 7.14
N VAL A 34 5.15 8.07 5.99
CA VAL A 34 6.23 7.99 4.98
C VAL A 34 7.56 8.47 5.56
N ASP A 35 7.55 9.52 6.36
CA ASP A 35 8.75 10.08 6.96
C ASP A 35 9.25 9.25 8.14
N GLU A 36 8.35 8.65 8.93
CA GLU A 36 8.68 7.66 9.96
C GLU A 36 9.49 6.49 9.37
N ILE A 37 9.03 5.92 8.25
CA ILE A 37 9.71 4.81 7.58
C ILE A 37 11.08 5.21 7.03
N LYS A 38 11.22 6.41 6.46
CA LYS A 38 12.52 6.92 5.99
C LYS A 38 13.53 7.13 7.12
N ASN A 39 13.06 7.60 8.27
CA ASN A 39 13.91 7.76 9.45
C ASN A 39 14.39 6.41 9.99
N GLU A 40 13.51 5.41 9.98
CA GLU A 40 13.87 4.03 10.34
C GLU A 40 14.94 3.45 9.41
N GLU A 41 14.86 3.69 8.11
CA GLU A 41 15.90 3.30 7.14
C GLU A 41 17.24 4.00 7.45
N SER A 42 17.22 5.32 7.63
CA SER A 42 18.42 6.16 7.80
C SER A 42 19.22 5.84 9.06
N SER A 43 18.61 5.21 10.06
CA SER A 43 19.28 4.81 11.30
C SER A 43 20.09 3.51 11.18
N ARG A 44 20.01 2.81 10.04
CA ARG A 44 20.58 1.47 9.87
C ARG A 44 21.80 1.49 8.98
N ASN A 45 22.87 0.87 9.47
CA ASN A 45 24.09 0.63 8.71
C ASN A 45 24.19 -0.87 8.37
N ALA A 46 23.40 -1.29 7.38
CA ALA A 46 23.34 -2.66 6.89
C ALA A 46 23.21 -2.67 5.36
N ASP A 47 23.37 -3.84 4.74
CA ASP A 47 23.13 -4.00 3.31
C ASP A 47 21.65 -3.79 2.97
N PHE A 48 21.38 -3.46 1.70
CA PHE A 48 20.03 -3.12 1.23
C PHE A 48 19.00 -4.21 1.53
N GLN A 49 19.35 -5.50 1.41
CA GLN A 49 18.39 -6.58 1.60
C GLN A 49 17.99 -6.69 3.07
N THR A 50 18.96 -6.61 3.97
CA THR A 50 18.71 -6.58 5.43
C THR A 50 17.85 -5.37 5.82
N VAL A 51 18.16 -4.17 5.30
CA VAL A 51 17.37 -2.97 5.57
C VAL A 51 15.94 -3.14 5.04
N LEU A 52 15.77 -3.63 3.81
CA LEU A 52 14.47 -3.82 3.18
C LEU A 52 13.60 -4.79 3.96
N GLU A 53 14.12 -5.94 4.38
CA GLU A 53 13.36 -6.95 5.14
C GLU A 53 12.86 -6.38 6.46
N GLN A 54 13.75 -5.71 7.20
CA GLN A 54 13.41 -5.14 8.50
C GLN A 54 12.44 -3.94 8.37
N VAL A 55 12.67 -3.04 7.40
CA VAL A 55 11.78 -1.90 7.13
C VAL A 55 10.42 -2.38 6.63
N SER A 56 10.37 -3.43 5.80
CA SER A 56 9.11 -4.00 5.30
C SER A 56 8.26 -4.59 6.43
N SER A 57 8.88 -5.33 7.35
CA SER A 57 8.19 -5.90 8.52
C SER A 57 7.63 -4.80 9.42
N HIS A 58 8.45 -3.80 9.76
CA HIS A 58 8.01 -2.65 10.55
C HIS A 58 6.91 -1.87 9.82
N GLY A 59 7.12 -1.52 8.56
CA GLY A 59 6.16 -0.77 7.75
C GLY A 59 4.79 -1.43 7.69
N GLN A 60 4.71 -2.73 7.41
CA GLN A 60 3.42 -3.43 7.35
C GLN A 60 2.65 -3.41 8.68
N SER A 61 3.37 -3.53 9.79
CA SER A 61 2.78 -3.53 11.14
C SER A 61 2.40 -2.12 11.62
N SER A 62 3.16 -1.09 11.24
CA SER A 62 2.95 0.30 11.67
C SER A 62 1.93 1.08 10.83
N VAL A 63 1.53 0.59 9.65
CA VAL A 63 0.48 1.25 8.86
C VAL A 63 -0.79 1.49 9.71
N PRO A 64 -1.27 2.74 9.83
CA PRO A 64 -2.43 3.06 10.66
C PRO A 64 -3.70 2.32 10.24
N ASN A 65 -4.43 1.78 11.22
CA ASN A 65 -5.66 1.01 10.98
C ASN A 65 -6.76 1.82 10.26
N ALA A 66 -6.82 3.13 10.50
CA ALA A 66 -7.76 4.01 9.81
C ALA A 66 -7.52 4.01 8.29
N ILE A 67 -6.25 4.17 7.88
CA ILE A 67 -5.85 4.15 6.47
C ILE A 67 -6.08 2.76 5.87
N LYS A 68 -5.74 1.67 6.58
CA LYS A 68 -6.05 0.29 6.13
C LYS A 68 -7.53 0.13 5.78
N LYS A 69 -8.42 0.59 6.67
CA LYS A 69 -9.88 0.50 6.46
C LYS A 69 -10.35 1.37 5.30
N GLU A 70 -9.83 2.58 5.16
CA GLU A 70 -10.16 3.50 4.07
C GLU A 70 -9.79 2.88 2.70
N ILE A 71 -8.57 2.38 2.57
CA ILE A 71 -8.08 1.78 1.32
C ILE A 71 -8.82 0.46 1.02
N GLN A 72 -9.11 -0.36 2.03
CA GLN A 72 -9.95 -1.55 1.85
C GLN A 72 -11.36 -1.20 1.35
N ALA A 73 -11.98 -0.14 1.87
CA ALA A 73 -13.28 0.32 1.39
C ALA A 73 -13.20 0.83 -0.05
N LEU A 74 -12.13 1.53 -0.42
CA LEU A 74 -11.90 1.98 -1.79
C LEU A 74 -11.76 0.81 -2.77
N ILE A 75 -10.95 -0.20 -2.42
CA ILE A 75 -10.80 -1.42 -3.21
C ILE A 75 -12.15 -2.11 -3.40
N LYS A 76 -12.95 -2.25 -2.33
CA LYS A 76 -14.29 -2.85 -2.40
C LYS A 76 -15.19 -2.13 -3.39
N ARG A 77 -15.22 -0.79 -3.37
CA ARG A 77 -16.03 0.01 -4.32
C ARG A 77 -15.64 -0.25 -5.78
N TYR A 78 -14.35 -0.34 -6.08
CA TYR A 78 -13.90 -0.67 -7.45
C TYR A 78 -14.29 -2.09 -7.84
N LEU A 79 -14.24 -3.03 -6.90
CA LEU A 79 -14.68 -4.41 -7.17
C LEU A 79 -16.19 -4.47 -7.39
N GLU A 80 -17.01 -3.87 -6.52
CA GLU A 80 -18.47 -3.82 -6.64
C GLU A 80 -18.90 -3.26 -8.00
N LYS A 81 -18.30 -2.16 -8.44
CA LYS A 81 -18.56 -1.55 -9.75
C LYS A 81 -18.26 -2.48 -10.95
N LYS A 82 -17.34 -3.45 -10.80
CA LYS A 82 -17.02 -4.40 -11.88
C LYS A 82 -17.99 -5.59 -11.96
N PHE A 83 -18.78 -5.82 -10.91
CA PHE A 83 -19.72 -6.94 -10.81
C PHE A 83 -21.20 -6.53 -10.88
N GLU A 84 -21.48 -5.23 -11.00
CA GLU A 84 -22.75 -4.69 -11.51
C GLU A 84 -22.80 -4.73 -13.03
#